data_AF-A0A3S1PQS5-F1
#
_entry.id   AF-A0A3S1PQS5-F1
#
_cell.length_a   1.000
_cell.length_b   1.000
_cell.length_c   1.000
_cell.angle_alpha   90.00
_cell.angle_beta   90.00
_cell.angle_gamma   90.00
#
_symmetry.space_group_name_H-M   'P 1'
#
loop_
_entity.id
_entity.type
_entity.pdbx_description
1 polymer ?
#
loop_
_entity_poly.entity_id
_entity_poly.type
_entity_poly.pdbx_seq_one_letter_code
_entity_poly.pdbx_strand_id
1 'polypeptide(L)'
;MPIVEPDSDLRSRLLARIESKPDEVWTPGDFADLGARAAVDKTLQRLAAAGQLRRIDRGLYDRPRTNTLTGRATVPDYRAVIRAVTRRDRARVVIDGMTAANDLGLTTAVPARIEVLVDARLKPIKLGTQEIHFKYAAPSRLYWADRPGMRVVQALHWMQDMLTQKGERKRIQATLRRLFADPKHGEAIREDLRAGLSAVPIWMQEFLREILRADPHEAKP
;
A
#
# COMPACT_ATOMS: atom_id res chain seq x y z
N MET A 1 40.46 -7.47 -25.65
CA MET A 1 39.13 -6.96 -25.23
C MET A 1 38.90 -7.39 -23.80
N PRO A 2 38.59 -6.49 -22.86
CA PRO A 2 38.20 -6.93 -21.53
C PRO A 2 36.81 -7.55 -21.61
N ILE A 3 36.69 -8.75 -21.06
CA ILE A 3 35.43 -9.47 -20.88
C ILE A 3 34.71 -8.72 -19.77
N VAL A 4 33.69 -7.93 -20.09
CA VAL A 4 32.85 -7.30 -19.07
C VAL A 4 32.15 -8.42 -18.33
N GLU A 5 32.50 -8.61 -17.05
CA GLU A 5 31.92 -9.66 -16.22
C GLU A 5 30.39 -9.52 -16.18
N PRO A 6 29.62 -10.54 -16.57
CA PRO A 6 28.14 -10.47 -16.61
C PRO A 6 27.50 -10.15 -15.26
N ASP A 7 28.21 -10.36 -14.15
CA ASP A 7 27.79 -10.05 -12.79
C ASP A 7 27.78 -8.53 -12.50
N SER A 8 28.68 -7.77 -13.11
CA SER A 8 28.76 -6.30 -12.97
C SER A 8 27.61 -5.59 -13.69
N ASP A 9 27.22 -6.08 -14.88
CA ASP A 9 26.10 -5.53 -15.64
C ASP A 9 24.76 -5.76 -14.91
N LEU A 10 24.52 -6.99 -14.45
CA LEU A 10 23.31 -7.33 -13.70
C LEU A 10 23.16 -6.47 -12.43
N ARG A 11 24.24 -6.32 -11.65
CA ARG A 11 24.24 -5.47 -10.46
C ARG A 11 23.86 -4.03 -10.79
N SER A 12 24.45 -3.46 -11.83
CA SER A 12 24.24 -2.07 -12.22
C SER A 12 22.79 -1.83 -12.66
N ARG A 13 22.24 -2.74 -13.47
CA ARG A 13 20.84 -2.68 -13.93
C ARG A 13 19.84 -2.84 -12.77
N LEU A 14 20.15 -3.73 -11.82
CA LEU A 14 19.32 -3.94 -10.64
C LEU A 14 19.30 -2.68 -9.76
N LEU A 15 20.47 -2.10 -9.47
CA LEU A 15 20.57 -0.86 -8.70
C LEU A 15 19.85 0.31 -9.39
N ALA A 16 20.04 0.50 -10.69
CA ALA A 16 19.37 1.56 -11.44
C ALA A 16 17.84 1.45 -11.34
N ARG A 17 17.31 0.22 -11.39
CA ARG A 17 15.87 -0.02 -11.23
C ARG A 17 15.38 0.28 -9.82
N ILE A 18 16.14 -0.13 -8.80
CA ILE A 18 15.81 0.21 -7.41
C ILE A 18 15.83 1.72 -7.20
N GLU A 19 16.80 2.42 -7.78
CA GLU A 19 16.94 3.88 -7.68
C GLU A 19 15.80 4.63 -8.37
N SER A 20 15.20 4.06 -9.42
CA SER A 20 14.03 4.66 -10.07
C SER A 20 12.78 4.75 -9.18
N LYS A 21 12.68 3.91 -8.14
CA LYS A 21 11.55 3.88 -7.19
C LYS A 21 12.07 3.67 -5.75
N PRO A 22 12.61 4.72 -5.12
CA PRO A 22 13.33 4.61 -3.84
C PRO A 22 12.45 4.19 -2.68
N ASP A 23 11.13 4.42 -2.75
CA ASP A 23 10.17 4.06 -1.70
C ASP A 23 9.51 2.68 -1.93
N GLU A 24 9.98 1.91 -2.91
CA GLU A 24 9.42 0.59 -3.24
C GLU A 24 10.17 -0.54 -2.53
N VAL A 25 9.44 -1.59 -2.15
CA VAL A 25 10.00 -2.85 -1.67
C VAL A 25 10.06 -3.82 -2.85
N TRP A 26 11.22 -4.44 -3.01
CA TRP A 26 11.56 -5.28 -4.14
C TRP A 26 11.61 -6.75 -3.73
N THR A 27 11.12 -7.58 -4.63
CA THR A 27 11.23 -9.02 -4.60
C THR A 27 12.13 -9.47 -5.75
N PRO A 28 12.76 -10.65 -5.68
CA PRO A 28 13.55 -11.12 -6.81
C PRO A 28 12.71 -11.33 -8.09
N GLY A 29 11.40 -11.50 -7.96
CA GLY A 29 10.49 -11.60 -9.11
C GLY A 29 10.38 -10.31 -9.91
N ASP A 30 10.60 -9.15 -9.27
CA ASP A 30 10.57 -7.83 -9.93
C ASP A 30 11.77 -7.61 -10.88
N PHE A 31 12.75 -8.53 -10.90
CA PHE A 31 13.94 -8.49 -11.76
C PHE A 31 14.07 -9.73 -12.65
N ALA A 32 12.98 -10.50 -12.83
CA ALA A 32 13.01 -11.71 -13.65
C ALA A 32 13.39 -11.45 -15.11
N ASP A 33 13.21 -10.22 -15.61
CA ASP A 33 13.62 -9.74 -16.93
C ASP A 33 15.13 -9.47 -17.06
N LEU A 34 15.85 -9.38 -15.94
CA LEU A 34 17.28 -9.01 -15.92
C LEU A 34 18.22 -10.20 -15.98
N GLY A 35 17.76 -11.41 -15.62
CA GLY A 35 18.59 -12.60 -15.65
C GLY A 35 18.01 -13.79 -14.88
N ALA A 36 18.78 -14.87 -14.80
CA ALA A 36 18.37 -16.09 -14.12
C ALA A 36 18.11 -15.85 -12.62
N ARG A 37 17.09 -16.52 -12.08
CA ARG A 37 16.64 -16.34 -10.69
C ARG A 37 17.77 -16.47 -9.66
N ALA A 38 18.64 -17.46 -9.83
CA ALA A 38 19.78 -17.68 -8.92
C ALA A 38 20.78 -16.50 -8.94
N ALA A 39 21.03 -15.90 -10.10
CA ALA A 39 21.93 -14.76 -10.24
C ALA A 39 21.33 -13.50 -9.59
N VAL A 40 20.04 -13.24 -9.81
CA VAL A 40 19.29 -12.15 -9.16
C VAL A 40 19.30 -12.31 -7.64
N ASP A 41 18.96 -13.50 -7.13
CA ASP A 41 18.93 -13.79 -5.70
C ASP A 41 20.33 -13.58 -5.07
N LYS A 42 21.39 -14.07 -5.71
CA LYS A 42 22.78 -13.91 -5.25
C LYS A 42 23.21 -12.44 -5.27
N THR A 43 22.82 -11.68 -6.28
CA THR A 43 23.12 -10.25 -6.40
C THR A 43 22.42 -9.46 -5.29
N LEU A 44 21.12 -9.68 -5.08
CA LEU A 44 20.36 -9.04 -3.99
C LEU A 44 20.96 -9.36 -2.61
N GLN A 45 21.36 -10.63 -2.38
CA GLN A 45 22.03 -11.03 -1.14
C GLN A 45 23.35 -10.29 -0.94
N ARG A 46 24.18 -10.17 -1.99
CA ARG A 46 25.45 -9.42 -1.93
C ARG A 46 25.22 -7.93 -1.68
N LEU A 47 24.24 -7.32 -2.34
CA LEU A 47 23.90 -5.92 -2.13
C LEU A 47 23.41 -5.66 -0.69
N ALA A 48 22.64 -6.60 -0.13
CA ALA A 48 22.22 -6.53 1.27
C ALA A 48 23.39 -6.72 2.24
N ALA A 49 24.29 -7.68 1.97
CA ALA A 49 25.50 -7.90 2.77
C ALA A 49 26.46 -6.70 2.73
N ALA A 50 26.51 -5.99 1.60
CA ALA A 50 27.28 -4.75 1.44
C ALA A 50 26.58 -3.51 2.04
N GLY A 51 25.40 -3.65 2.66
CA GLY A 51 24.65 -2.55 3.26
C GLY A 51 24.00 -1.59 2.27
N GLN A 52 24.03 -1.89 0.97
CA GLN A 52 23.40 -1.05 -0.08
C GLN A 52 21.88 -1.23 -0.10
N LEU A 53 21.40 -2.41 0.31
CA LEU A 53 20.00 -2.72 0.52
C LEU A 53 19.77 -3.22 1.94
N ARG A 54 18.56 -3.07 2.45
CA ARG A 54 18.11 -3.74 3.65
C ARG A 54 17.22 -4.91 3.26
N ARG A 55 17.45 -6.06 3.89
CA ARG A 55 16.54 -7.21 3.79
C ARG A 55 15.50 -7.10 4.90
N ILE A 56 14.23 -6.91 4.52
CA ILE A 56 13.10 -6.78 5.45
C ILE A 56 12.68 -8.17 5.95
N ASP A 57 12.54 -9.11 5.03
CA ASP A 57 12.24 -10.52 5.27
C ASP A 57 12.87 -11.36 4.15
N ARG A 58 12.67 -12.68 4.14
CA ARG A 58 13.05 -13.56 3.05
C ARG A 58 12.40 -13.11 1.74
N GLY A 59 13.26 -12.67 0.81
CA GLY A 59 12.87 -12.26 -0.52
C GLY A 59 12.20 -10.89 -0.59
N LEU A 60 12.32 -10.06 0.46
CA LEU A 60 11.86 -8.68 0.47
C LEU A 60 13.03 -7.76 0.80
N TYR A 61 13.28 -6.80 -0.08
CA TYR A 61 14.42 -5.87 0.01
C TYR A 61 13.94 -4.44 -0.20
N ASP A 62 14.48 -3.50 0.55
CA ASP A 62 14.29 -2.08 0.29
C ASP A 62 15.61 -1.34 0.28
N ARG A 63 15.59 -0.12 -0.24
CA ARG A 63 16.69 0.82 -0.06
C ARG A 63 16.42 1.62 1.22
N PRO A 64 17.18 1.40 2.30
CA PRO A 64 16.95 2.13 3.54
C PRO A 64 17.21 3.61 3.30
N ARG A 65 16.26 4.46 3.69
CA ARG A 65 16.48 5.91 3.75
C ARG A 65 17.07 6.27 5.09
N THR A 66 17.92 7.29 5.13
CA THR A 66 18.44 7.83 6.38
C THR A 66 17.57 9.01 6.80
N ASN A 67 17.11 9.01 8.05
CA ASN A 67 16.47 10.16 8.64
C ASN A 67 17.54 11.22 8.96
N THR A 68 17.46 12.39 8.33
CA THR A 68 18.44 13.47 8.48
C THR A 68 18.50 14.04 9.89
N LEU A 69 17.43 13.94 10.67
CA LEU A 69 17.36 14.45 12.05
C LEU A 69 18.01 13.49 13.06
N THR A 70 17.85 12.18 12.87
CA THR A 70 18.32 11.17 13.83
C THR A 70 19.55 10.39 13.37
N GLY A 71 19.94 10.52 12.10
CA GLY A 71 21.01 9.75 11.47
C GLY A 71 20.71 8.25 11.32
N ARG A 72 19.51 7.79 11.73
CA ARG A 72 19.13 6.37 11.72
C ARG A 72 18.37 6.01 10.44
N ALA A 73 18.46 4.74 10.04
CA ALA A 73 17.65 4.21 8.96
C ALA A 73 16.15 4.30 9.30
N THR A 74 15.34 4.75 8.34
CA THR A 74 13.89 4.83 8.49
C THR A 74 13.28 3.43 8.51
N VAL A 75 12.15 3.27 9.19
CA VAL A 75 11.34 2.05 9.09
C VAL A 75 10.81 1.92 7.66
N PRO A 76 10.74 0.72 7.07
CA PRO A 76 10.13 0.54 5.76
C PRO A 76 8.67 0.98 5.77
N ASP A 77 8.18 1.57 4.67
CA ASP A 77 6.76 1.84 4.51
C ASP A 77 5.98 0.53 4.43
N TYR A 78 5.09 0.27 5.39
CA TYR A 78 4.26 -0.93 5.40
C TYR A 78 3.41 -1.06 4.13
N ARG A 79 3.03 0.05 3.49
CA ARG A 79 2.27 0.00 2.24
C ARG A 79 3.10 -0.60 1.12
N ALA A 80 4.38 -0.25 1.03
CA ALA A 80 5.31 -0.82 0.06
C ALA A 80 5.57 -2.31 0.34
N VAL A 81 5.68 -2.68 1.62
CA VAL A 81 5.83 -4.09 2.04
C VAL A 81 4.60 -4.92 1.63
N ILE A 82 3.39 -4.44 1.92
CA ILE A 82 2.15 -5.12 1.53
C ILE A 82 2.08 -5.26 0.01
N ARG A 83 2.36 -4.20 -0.76
CA ARG A 83 2.39 -4.28 -2.23
C ARG A 83 3.39 -5.33 -2.74
N ALA A 84 4.60 -5.38 -2.18
CA ALA A 84 5.62 -6.34 -2.58
C ALA A 84 5.21 -7.79 -2.28
N VAL A 85 4.60 -8.03 -1.12
CA VAL A 85 4.08 -9.35 -0.74
C VAL A 85 2.94 -9.77 -1.66
N THR A 86 1.98 -8.89 -1.93
CA THR A 86 0.88 -9.12 -2.87
C THR A 86 1.39 -9.47 -4.28
N ARG A 87 2.39 -8.74 -4.80
CA ARG A 87 3.00 -9.06 -6.10
C ARG A 87 3.68 -10.43 -6.09
N ARG A 88 4.45 -10.74 -5.05
CA ARG A 88 5.23 -11.99 -4.93
C ARG A 88 4.34 -13.22 -4.84
N ASP A 89 3.33 -13.16 -3.99
CA ASP A 89 2.47 -14.30 -3.67
C ASP A 89 1.19 -14.33 -4.52
N ARG A 90 0.99 -13.34 -5.41
CA ARG A 90 -0.21 -13.15 -6.24
C ARG A 90 -1.50 -13.19 -5.41
N ALA A 91 -1.42 -12.61 -4.22
CA ALA A 91 -2.47 -12.69 -3.20
C ALA A 91 -3.28 -11.39 -3.16
N ARG A 92 -4.60 -11.50 -3.07
CA ARG A 92 -5.50 -10.35 -2.94
C ARG A 92 -5.55 -9.91 -1.49
N VAL A 93 -5.40 -8.62 -1.25
CA VAL A 93 -5.32 -8.06 0.11
C VAL A 93 -6.29 -6.91 0.35
N VAL A 94 -6.82 -6.84 1.56
CA VAL A 94 -7.60 -5.70 2.09
C VAL A 94 -7.03 -5.32 3.45
N ILE A 95 -6.70 -4.04 3.64
CA ILE A 95 -6.18 -3.54 4.92
C ILE A 95 -7.32 -3.27 5.91
N ASP A 96 -7.04 -3.31 7.20
CA ASP A 96 -8.03 -2.96 8.21
C ASP A 96 -8.49 -1.49 8.12
N GLY A 97 -9.64 -1.22 8.73
CA GLY A 97 -10.27 0.09 8.64
C GLY A 97 -9.54 1.21 9.38
N MET A 98 -8.83 0.92 10.47
CA MET A 98 -8.06 1.94 11.20
C MET A 98 -6.83 2.38 10.38
N THR A 99 -6.10 1.42 9.81
CA THR A 99 -4.99 1.67 8.90
C THR A 99 -5.49 2.40 7.66
N ALA A 100 -6.62 1.99 7.09
CA ALA A 100 -7.23 2.68 5.97
C ALA A 100 -7.64 4.13 6.30
N ALA A 101 -8.20 4.36 7.48
CA ALA A 101 -8.55 5.71 7.94
C ALA A 101 -7.29 6.57 8.14
N ASN A 102 -6.19 5.99 8.65
CA ASN A 102 -4.92 6.69 8.77
C ASN A 102 -4.31 7.01 7.40
N ASP A 103 -4.33 6.05 6.47
CA ASP A 103 -3.90 6.23 5.07
C ASP A 103 -4.61 7.40 4.38
N LEU A 104 -5.88 7.63 4.72
CA LEU A 104 -6.71 8.70 4.16
C LEU A 104 -6.63 10.02 4.95
N GLY A 105 -5.84 10.08 6.03
CA GLY A 105 -5.76 11.26 6.91
C GLY A 105 -7.04 11.52 7.72
N LEU A 106 -7.93 10.53 7.82
CA LEU A 106 -9.16 10.62 8.62
C LEU A 106 -8.88 10.46 10.13
N THR A 107 -7.74 9.86 10.47
CA THR A 107 -7.21 9.76 11.83
C THR A 107 -5.68 9.95 11.84
N THR A 108 -5.15 10.48 12.93
CA THR A 108 -3.70 10.61 13.18
C THR A 108 -3.12 9.43 13.96
N ALA A 109 -3.97 8.49 14.40
CA ALA A 109 -3.53 7.31 15.14
C ALA A 109 -2.69 6.39 14.23
N VAL A 110 -1.42 6.21 14.60
CA VAL A 110 -0.52 5.28 13.90
C VAL A 110 -0.66 3.88 14.50
N PRO A 111 -1.07 2.86 13.72
CA PRO A 111 -1.24 1.50 14.23
C PRO A 111 0.11 0.87 14.58
N ALA A 112 0.21 0.30 15.79
CA ALA A 112 1.33 -0.60 16.12
C ALA A 112 1.18 -1.97 15.44
N ARG A 113 -0.07 -2.42 15.24
CA ARG A 113 -0.42 -3.67 14.57
C ARG A 113 -1.29 -3.35 13.37
N ILE A 114 -0.87 -3.79 12.20
CA ILE A 114 -1.58 -3.59 10.93
C ILE A 114 -2.18 -4.92 10.54
N GLU A 115 -3.51 -5.03 10.51
CA GLU A 115 -4.17 -6.25 10.07
C GLU A 115 -4.52 -6.20 8.59
N VAL A 116 -4.23 -7.28 7.89
CA VAL A 116 -4.47 -7.42 6.44
C VAL A 116 -5.24 -8.71 6.20
N LEU A 117 -6.44 -8.60 5.64
CA LEU A 117 -7.18 -9.74 5.12
C LEU A 117 -6.55 -10.18 3.80
N VAL A 118 -6.35 -11.49 3.62
CA VAL A 118 -5.69 -12.05 2.44
C VAL A 118 -6.25 -13.43 2.07
N ASP A 119 -6.21 -13.82 0.80
CA ASP A 119 -6.62 -15.16 0.33
C ASP A 119 -5.48 -16.19 0.30
N ALA A 120 -4.35 -15.87 0.93
CA ALA A 120 -3.16 -16.71 1.00
C ALA A 120 -2.69 -16.88 2.45
N ARG A 121 -1.92 -17.94 2.71
CA ARG A 121 -1.28 -18.14 4.03
C ARG A 121 0.06 -17.41 4.04
N LEU A 122 0.10 -16.26 4.71
CA LEU A 122 1.29 -15.43 4.84
C LEU A 122 1.72 -15.35 6.30
N LYS A 123 3.03 -15.27 6.53
CA LYS A 123 3.60 -15.08 7.87
C LYS A 123 3.57 -13.58 8.24
N PRO A 124 3.40 -13.24 9.52
CA PRO A 124 3.54 -11.85 9.97
C PRO A 124 4.92 -11.28 9.63
N ILE A 125 4.97 -9.99 9.32
CA ILE A 125 6.20 -9.28 8.97
C ILE A 125 6.40 -8.13 9.96
N LYS A 126 7.57 -8.09 10.60
CA LYS A 126 7.94 -7.03 11.56
C LYS A 126 8.64 -5.88 10.85
N LEU A 127 8.23 -4.66 11.17
CA LEU A 127 8.73 -3.40 10.64
C LEU A 127 9.07 -2.46 11.81
N GLY A 128 10.23 -2.68 12.44
CA GLY A 128 10.59 -1.95 13.65
C GLY A 128 9.61 -2.24 14.79
N THR A 129 8.90 -1.22 15.27
CA THR A 129 7.86 -1.35 16.31
C THR A 129 6.49 -1.72 15.74
N GLN A 130 6.33 -1.72 14.42
CA GLN A 130 5.09 -2.12 13.76
C GLN A 130 5.15 -3.58 13.32
N GLU A 131 3.99 -4.24 13.24
CA GLU A 131 3.89 -5.60 12.70
C GLU A 131 2.67 -5.74 11.78
N ILE A 132 2.89 -6.31 10.60
CA ILE A 132 1.83 -6.64 9.64
C ILE A 132 1.37 -8.07 9.95
N HIS A 133 0.09 -8.22 10.30
CA HIS A 133 -0.56 -9.50 10.56
C HIS A 133 -1.49 -9.84 9.41
N PHE A 134 -1.19 -10.94 8.72
CA PHE A 134 -2.04 -11.46 7.66
C PHE A 134 -3.07 -12.43 8.22
N LYS A 135 -4.35 -12.16 7.98
CA LYS A 135 -5.48 -13.02 8.34
C LYS A 135 -6.12 -13.57 7.09
N TYR A 136 -6.26 -14.89 7.04
CA TYR A 136 -6.96 -15.52 5.91
C TYR A 136 -8.42 -15.07 5.86
N ALA A 137 -8.90 -14.73 4.66
CA ALA A 137 -10.28 -14.36 4.40
C ALA A 137 -10.83 -15.06 3.16
N ALA A 138 -12.12 -15.41 3.19
CA ALA A 138 -12.81 -15.94 2.03
C ALA A 138 -12.87 -14.88 0.90
N PRO A 139 -12.85 -15.29 -0.39
CA PRO A 139 -12.89 -14.36 -1.53
C PRO A 139 -14.03 -13.34 -1.48
N SER A 140 -15.19 -13.70 -0.89
CA SER A 140 -16.34 -12.79 -0.72
C SER A 140 -16.03 -11.57 0.15
N ARG A 141 -15.10 -11.68 1.12
CA ARG A 141 -14.64 -10.57 1.96
C ARG A 141 -13.54 -9.72 1.30
N LEU A 142 -13.05 -10.14 0.13
CA LEU A 142 -11.97 -9.50 -0.60
C LEU A 142 -12.47 -8.83 -1.88
N TYR A 143 -13.77 -8.54 -1.99
CA TYR A 143 -14.34 -7.82 -3.13
C TYR A 143 -13.59 -6.52 -3.45
N TRP A 144 -13.17 -5.80 -2.40
CA TRP A 144 -12.44 -4.54 -2.51
C TRP A 144 -10.93 -4.71 -2.67
N ALA A 145 -10.39 -5.92 -2.70
CA ALA A 145 -8.95 -6.11 -2.89
C ALA A 145 -8.50 -5.57 -4.25
N ASP A 146 -7.34 -4.89 -4.27
CA ASP A 146 -6.74 -4.26 -5.45
C ASP A 146 -7.60 -3.18 -6.13
N ARG A 147 -8.71 -2.79 -5.51
CA ARG A 147 -9.62 -1.76 -6.03
C ARG A 147 -9.28 -0.37 -5.49
N PRO A 148 -9.33 0.70 -6.30
CA PRO A 148 -9.05 2.07 -5.86
C PRO A 148 -9.85 2.52 -4.63
N GLY A 149 -11.12 2.12 -4.53
CA GLY A 149 -12.04 2.48 -3.44
C GLY A 149 -11.82 1.72 -2.14
N MET A 150 -10.92 0.73 -2.10
CA MET A 150 -10.71 -0.17 -0.95
C MET A 150 -10.53 0.58 0.36
N ARG A 151 -9.61 1.56 0.38
CA ARG A 151 -9.29 2.32 1.59
C ARG A 151 -10.48 3.12 2.10
N VAL A 152 -11.28 3.68 1.19
CA VAL A 152 -12.47 4.46 1.56
C VAL A 152 -13.48 3.55 2.25
N VAL A 153 -13.76 2.39 1.65
CA VAL A 153 -14.73 1.44 2.23
C VAL A 153 -14.27 0.91 3.58
N GLN A 154 -13.00 0.53 3.71
CA GLN A 154 -12.47 0.02 4.98
C GLN A 154 -12.46 1.11 6.06
N ALA A 155 -12.04 2.33 5.73
CA ALA A 155 -12.09 3.45 6.66
C ALA A 155 -13.52 3.73 7.13
N LEU A 156 -14.49 3.76 6.21
CA LEU A 156 -15.89 4.01 6.57
C LEU A 156 -16.46 2.94 7.49
N HIS A 157 -16.16 1.66 7.27
CA HIS A 157 -16.56 0.59 8.19
C HIS A 157 -16.07 0.83 9.61
N TRP A 158 -14.82 1.29 9.78
CA TRP A 158 -14.26 1.60 11.09
C TRP A 158 -14.84 2.88 11.71
N MET A 159 -15.19 3.86 10.88
CA MET A 159 -15.72 5.16 11.33
C MET A 159 -17.25 5.20 11.44
N GLN A 160 -17.96 4.08 11.28
CA GLN A 160 -19.42 4.06 11.21
C GLN A 160 -20.08 4.78 12.39
N ASP A 161 -19.60 4.53 13.62
CA ASP A 161 -20.15 5.17 14.82
C ASP A 161 -19.86 6.67 14.87
N MET A 162 -18.70 7.10 14.37
CA MET A 162 -18.32 8.52 14.30
C MET A 162 -19.19 9.30 13.31
N LEU A 163 -19.68 8.65 12.25
CA LEU A 163 -20.56 9.27 11.25
C LEU A 163 -21.94 9.65 11.79
N THR A 164 -22.32 9.16 12.98
CA THR A 164 -23.55 9.58 13.68
C THR A 164 -23.44 11.01 14.23
N GLN A 165 -22.22 11.48 14.49
CA GLN A 165 -21.96 12.82 14.99
C GLN A 165 -21.87 13.80 13.82
N LYS A 166 -22.72 14.84 13.81
CA LYS A 166 -22.81 15.81 12.70
C LYS A 166 -21.47 16.48 12.37
N GLY A 167 -20.66 16.80 13.39
CA GLY A 167 -19.34 17.41 13.22
C GLY A 167 -18.35 16.50 12.50
N GLU A 168 -18.18 15.28 13.02
CA GLU A 168 -17.31 14.27 12.41
C GLU A 168 -17.77 13.89 11.01
N ARG A 169 -19.08 13.71 10.80
CA ARG A 169 -19.64 13.43 9.48
C ARG A 169 -19.22 14.50 8.46
N LYS A 170 -19.34 15.79 8.80
CA LYS A 170 -18.92 16.90 7.91
C LYS A 170 -17.41 16.88 7.65
N ARG A 171 -16.59 16.63 8.67
CA ARG A 171 -15.12 16.55 8.55
C ARG A 171 -14.70 15.42 7.60
N ILE A 172 -15.29 14.24 7.77
CA ILE A 172 -15.03 13.06 6.95
C ILE A 172 -15.48 13.33 5.51
N GLN A 173 -16.68 13.89 5.31
CA GLN A 173 -17.17 14.29 3.98
C GLN A 173 -16.21 15.27 3.29
N ALA A 174 -15.74 16.31 3.98
CA ALA A 174 -14.80 17.28 3.41
C ALA A 174 -13.47 16.63 2.99
N THR A 175 -12.94 15.73 3.82
CA THR A 175 -11.70 15.00 3.54
C THR A 175 -11.86 14.10 2.32
N LEU A 176 -12.97 13.34 2.24
CA LEU A 176 -13.25 12.47 1.09
C LEU A 176 -13.52 13.27 -0.19
N ARG A 177 -14.18 14.42 -0.13
CA ARG A 177 -14.34 15.31 -1.30
C ARG A 177 -13.00 15.77 -1.84
N ARG A 178 -12.07 16.16 -0.96
CA ARG A 178 -10.71 16.53 -1.36
C ARG A 178 -9.98 15.36 -2.02
N LEU A 179 -10.10 14.16 -1.46
CA LEU A 179 -9.54 12.93 -2.05
C LEU A 179 -10.11 12.67 -3.45
N PHE A 180 -11.42 12.81 -3.63
CA PHE A 180 -12.10 12.56 -4.90
C PHE A 180 -11.81 13.62 -5.97
N ALA A 181 -11.40 14.82 -5.54
CA ALA A 181 -10.94 15.90 -6.42
C ALA A 181 -9.46 15.77 -6.81
N ASP A 182 -8.72 14.81 -6.25
CA ASP A 182 -7.32 14.58 -6.63
C ASP A 182 -7.22 14.20 -8.12
N PRO A 183 -6.42 14.93 -8.93
CA PRO A 183 -6.39 14.72 -10.38
C PRO A 183 -5.71 13.42 -10.79
N LYS A 184 -4.94 12.78 -9.90
CA LYS A 184 -4.21 11.54 -10.22
C LYS A 184 -5.01 10.29 -9.90
N HIS A 185 -5.76 10.29 -8.79
CA HIS A 185 -6.42 9.09 -8.30
C HIS A 185 -7.90 9.27 -8.00
N GLY A 186 -8.39 10.52 -7.90
CA GLY A 186 -9.74 10.82 -7.44
C GLY A 186 -10.83 10.28 -8.36
N GLU A 187 -10.63 10.34 -9.68
CA GLU A 187 -11.56 9.77 -10.67
C GLU A 187 -11.68 8.25 -10.54
N ALA A 188 -10.56 7.53 -10.56
CA ALA A 188 -10.55 6.07 -10.41
C ALA A 188 -11.23 5.61 -9.11
N ILE A 189 -11.03 6.34 -8.01
CA ILE A 189 -11.70 6.06 -6.73
C ILE A 189 -13.22 6.28 -6.84
N ARG A 190 -13.66 7.40 -7.44
CA ARG A 190 -15.09 7.70 -7.60
C ARG A 190 -15.81 6.66 -8.45
N GLU A 191 -15.24 6.32 -9.60
CA GLU A 191 -15.82 5.33 -10.52
C GLU A 191 -15.92 3.96 -9.86
N ASP A 192 -14.85 3.56 -9.18
CA ASP A 192 -14.79 2.29 -8.49
C ASP A 192 -15.82 2.18 -7.35
N LEU A 193 -15.98 3.25 -6.56
CA LEU A 193 -17.02 3.33 -5.52
C LEU A 193 -18.43 3.32 -6.10
N ARG A 194 -18.68 3.97 -7.25
CA ARG A 194 -19.98 3.94 -7.93
C ARG A 194 -20.29 2.53 -8.44
N ALA A 195 -19.33 1.87 -9.09
CA ALA A 195 -19.48 0.52 -9.60
C ALA A 195 -19.66 -0.52 -8.47
N GLY A 196 -19.00 -0.31 -7.33
CA GLY A 196 -19.04 -1.22 -6.18
C GLY A 196 -20.09 -0.88 -5.11
N LEU A 197 -20.99 0.07 -5.36
CA LEU A 197 -21.92 0.57 -4.35
C LEU A 197 -22.83 -0.54 -3.76
N SER A 198 -23.23 -1.51 -4.58
CA SER A 198 -24.05 -2.64 -4.12
C SER A 198 -23.30 -3.62 -3.21
N ALA A 199 -21.96 -3.56 -3.17
CA ALA A 199 -21.13 -4.43 -2.35
C ALA A 199 -20.86 -3.89 -0.93
N VAL A 200 -21.42 -2.73 -0.58
CA VAL A 200 -21.34 -2.14 0.77
C VAL A 200 -22.72 -2.07 1.44
N PRO A 201 -22.80 -2.02 2.79
CA PRO A 201 -24.06 -1.90 3.50
C PRO A 201 -24.85 -0.64 3.13
N ILE A 202 -26.18 -0.69 3.27
CA ILE A 202 -27.12 0.38 2.87
C ILE A 202 -26.72 1.75 3.41
N TRP A 203 -26.37 1.84 4.70
CA TRP A 203 -25.96 3.10 5.32
C TRP A 203 -24.75 3.74 4.62
N MET A 204 -23.81 2.92 4.14
CA MET A 204 -22.61 3.38 3.44
C MET A 204 -22.97 3.81 2.02
N GLN A 205 -23.94 3.13 1.39
CA GLN A 205 -24.44 3.54 0.08
C GLN A 205 -25.06 4.94 0.14
N GLU A 206 -25.90 5.20 1.14
CA GLU A 206 -26.51 6.52 1.36
C GLU A 206 -25.44 7.59 1.56
N PHE A 207 -24.49 7.33 2.46
CA PHE A 207 -23.37 8.24 2.72
C PHE A 207 -22.53 8.52 1.47
N LEU A 208 -22.16 7.49 0.70
CA LEU A 208 -21.36 7.64 -0.51
C LEU A 208 -22.13 8.35 -1.62
N ARG A 209 -23.43 8.09 -1.79
CA ARG A 209 -24.27 8.80 -2.78
C ARG A 209 -24.29 10.30 -2.53
N GLU A 210 -24.40 10.74 -1.27
CA GLU A 210 -24.34 12.18 -0.92
C GLU A 210 -23.04 12.84 -1.35
N ILE A 211 -21.91 12.14 -1.21
CA ILE A 211 -20.59 12.70 -1.50
C ILE A 211 -20.28 12.63 -3.00
N LEU A 212 -20.67 11.54 -3.66
CA LEU A 212 -20.37 11.28 -5.08
C LEU A 212 -21.29 12.04 -6.05
N ARG A 213 -22.43 12.56 -5.57
CA ARG A 213 -23.36 13.43 -6.31
C ARG A 213 -22.94 14.89 -6.34
N ALA A 214 -22.14 15.35 -5.37
CA ALA A 214 -21.66 16.73 -5.35
C ALA A 214 -20.66 16.91 -6.49
N ASP A 215 -21.11 17.56 -7.58
CA ASP A 215 -20.29 17.83 -8.74
C ASP A 215 -19.10 18.73 -8.38
N PRO A 216 -17.90 18.49 -8.94
CA PRO A 216 -16.75 19.40 -8.78
C PRO A 216 -16.99 20.81 -9.36
N HIS A 217 -18.07 21.00 -10.14
CA HIS A 217 -18.38 22.24 -10.85
C HIS A 217 -19.17 23.27 -10.05
N GLU A 218 -19.62 22.95 -8.83
CA GLU A 218 -20.39 23.90 -8.00
C GLU A 218 -19.52 24.86 -7.18
N ALA A 219 -18.19 24.75 -7.27
CA ALA A 219 -17.25 25.67 -6.64
C ALA A 219 -16.52 26.50 -7.70
N LYS A 220 -17.20 27.48 -8.28
CA LYS A 220 -16.52 28.64 -8.84
C LYS A 220 -17.19 29.90 -8.28
N PRO A 221 -16.45 30.78 -7.58
CA PRO A 221 -16.95 32.11 -7.26
C PRO A 221 -17.15 32.95 -8.52
#